data_AF-A0AAD2GJ29-F1
#
_entry.id   AF-A0AAD2GJ29-F1
#
_cell.length_a   1.000
_cell.length_b   1.000
_cell.length_c   1.000
_cell.angle_alpha   90.00
_cell.angle_beta   90.00
_cell.angle_gamma   90.00
#
_symmetry.space_group_name_H-M   'P 1'
#
loop_
_entity.id
_entity.type
_entity.pdbx_description
1 polymer ?
#
loop_
_entity_poly.entity_id
_entity_poly.type
_entity_poly.pdbx_seq_one_letter_code
_entity_poly.pdbx_strand_id
1 'polypeptide(L)'
;MSGEIDVEGKRTFTEFIREGVGVHAFNGEIFVQPVWDTETTQLFRTRFKAVSPKRVDTPGHGMGNRFLRAGVEVDRHGRAVAYHICEDDFPLSGSGRWERIPRELPTGRPAMLHIFEPVEDGQTRGANQFYSVMERLKMLDSLQATQLQSAIVRAMYAATIESELDTEKAFEYIAGAPQGQKDNPLINILEKFSSWYDTNNVTLGGVKIPHLFPGDDLKLQTAQDSDNGFSALEQALLRYIAAGLGVSYEQLSRDYSKVSYSSARASANESWRYFMGRRKFIAARLATQMFSCWLEEALLRGIIRPPRARFDFYQARSSWSRAEWIGAGRMAIDGLKEVQESVMRIEAGLSTYEKELALMGEDYQDIFRQQVRESAEREKAGLSRPVWIAQAYQQQIAASRRPEEETTPRET
;
A
#
# COMPACT_ATOMS: atom_id res chain seq x y z
N MET A 1 -21.04 -4.60 -16.41
CA MET A 1 -20.95 -5.98 -16.92
C MET A 1 -19.76 -6.62 -16.25
N SER A 2 -20.03 -7.62 -15.41
CA SER A 2 -19.18 -8.07 -14.29
C SER A 2 -18.29 -9.25 -14.67
N GLY A 3 -17.02 -9.18 -14.26
CA GLY A 3 -16.10 -10.29 -13.97
C GLY A 3 -16.13 -11.58 -14.81
N GLU A 4 -16.28 -11.52 -16.13
CA GLU A 4 -16.44 -12.72 -16.98
C GLU A 4 -15.23 -13.69 -17.00
N ILE A 5 -14.06 -13.20 -16.56
CA ILE A 5 -12.81 -13.96 -16.45
C ILE A 5 -12.65 -14.65 -15.08
N ASP A 6 -13.41 -14.23 -14.07
CA ASP A 6 -13.43 -14.81 -12.73
C ASP A 6 -14.41 -15.98 -12.67
N VAL A 7 -13.97 -17.10 -12.08
CA VAL A 7 -14.88 -18.21 -11.77
C VAL A 7 -15.95 -17.77 -10.77
N GLU A 8 -15.61 -16.86 -9.85
CA GLU A 8 -16.57 -16.34 -8.87
C GLU A 8 -17.50 -15.25 -9.45
N GLY A 9 -17.24 -14.77 -10.67
CA GLY A 9 -18.00 -13.71 -11.33
C GLY A 9 -17.86 -12.32 -10.69
N LYS A 10 -16.87 -12.12 -9.79
CA LYS A 10 -16.69 -10.87 -9.03
C LYS A 10 -15.71 -9.92 -9.71
N ARG A 11 -14.64 -10.44 -10.29
CA ARG A 11 -13.47 -9.64 -10.70
C ARG A 11 -13.26 -9.59 -12.21
N THR A 12 -13.02 -8.40 -12.72
CA THR A 12 -12.45 -8.16 -14.05
C THR A 12 -10.95 -8.51 -14.08
N PHE A 13 -10.36 -8.55 -15.27
CA PHE A 13 -8.92 -8.79 -15.43
C PHE A 13 -8.07 -7.79 -14.63
N THR A 14 -8.39 -6.50 -14.72
CA THR A 14 -7.69 -5.44 -13.98
C THR A 14 -7.82 -5.63 -12.47
N GLU A 15 -9.00 -6.02 -11.99
CA GLU A 15 -9.22 -6.30 -10.56
C GLU A 15 -8.43 -7.51 -10.08
N PHE A 16 -8.29 -8.57 -10.91
CA PHE A 16 -7.40 -9.70 -10.61
C PHE A 16 -5.94 -9.27 -10.45
N ILE A 17 -5.44 -8.43 -11.36
CA ILE A 17 -4.07 -7.94 -11.26
C ILE A 17 -3.89 -7.07 -10.02
N ARG A 18 -4.87 -6.21 -9.69
CA ARG A 18 -4.84 -5.37 -8.49
C ARG A 18 -4.89 -6.20 -7.20
N GLU A 19 -5.78 -7.19 -7.14
CA GLU A 19 -5.83 -8.14 -6.02
C GLU A 19 -4.52 -8.89 -5.90
N GLY A 20 -3.99 -9.42 -7.00
CA GLY A 20 -2.71 -10.12 -7.01
C GLY A 20 -1.56 -9.27 -6.47
N VAL A 21 -1.46 -8.00 -6.89
CA VAL A 21 -0.45 -7.07 -6.34
C VAL A 21 -0.67 -6.84 -4.84
N GLY A 22 -1.92 -6.68 -4.39
CA GLY A 22 -2.25 -6.52 -2.97
C GLY A 22 -1.86 -7.76 -2.14
N VAL A 23 -2.24 -8.95 -2.60
CA VAL A 23 -1.91 -10.23 -1.95
C VAL A 23 -0.40 -10.43 -1.91
N HIS A 24 0.32 -10.14 -3.00
CA HIS A 24 1.78 -10.21 -3.00
C HIS A 24 2.42 -9.22 -2.02
N ALA A 25 1.87 -8.02 -1.85
CA ALA A 25 2.41 -7.05 -0.90
C ALA A 25 2.31 -7.55 0.56
N PHE A 26 1.18 -8.17 0.93
CA PHE A 26 0.95 -8.66 2.30
C PHE A 26 1.51 -10.06 2.57
N ASN A 27 1.48 -10.96 1.59
CA ASN A 27 1.86 -12.37 1.76
C ASN A 27 3.19 -12.73 1.09
N GLY A 28 3.70 -11.89 0.18
CA GLY A 28 4.92 -12.16 -0.59
C GLY A 28 4.72 -13.03 -1.83
N GLU A 29 3.50 -13.48 -2.10
CA GLU A 29 3.21 -14.40 -3.21
C GLU A 29 1.76 -14.32 -3.66
N ILE A 30 1.47 -14.92 -4.82
CA ILE A 30 0.14 -14.99 -5.43
C ILE A 30 -0.12 -16.42 -5.89
N PHE A 31 -1.32 -16.94 -5.62
CA PHE A 31 -1.82 -18.16 -6.21
C PHE A 31 -3.09 -17.87 -7.04
N VAL A 32 -3.08 -18.31 -8.29
CA VAL A 32 -4.25 -18.23 -9.18
C VAL A 32 -4.38 -19.56 -9.91
N GLN A 33 -5.56 -20.17 -9.84
CA GLN A 33 -5.86 -21.42 -10.52
C GLN A 33 -6.58 -21.12 -11.85
N PRO A 34 -6.01 -21.47 -13.01
CA PRO A 34 -6.76 -21.51 -14.26
C PRO A 34 -7.77 -22.65 -14.21
N VAL A 35 -9.04 -22.34 -14.47
CA VAL A 35 -10.14 -23.29 -14.45
C VAL A 35 -10.79 -23.32 -15.83
N TRP A 36 -11.20 -24.50 -16.27
CA TRP A 36 -11.97 -24.68 -17.49
C TRP A 36 -13.45 -24.73 -17.15
N ASP A 37 -14.17 -23.65 -17.45
CA ASP A 37 -15.61 -23.57 -17.21
C ASP A 37 -16.37 -24.20 -18.38
N THR A 38 -17.00 -25.35 -18.14
CA THR A 38 -17.80 -26.05 -19.15
C THR A 38 -19.21 -25.50 -19.31
N GLU A 39 -19.71 -24.77 -18.31
CA GLU A 39 -21.08 -24.27 -18.22
C GLU A 39 -21.23 -22.88 -18.83
N THR A 40 -20.12 -22.17 -19.05
CA THR A 40 -20.15 -20.84 -19.64
C THR A 40 -20.72 -20.82 -21.06
N THR A 41 -21.52 -19.81 -21.33
CA THR A 41 -22.02 -19.46 -22.67
C THR A 41 -21.06 -18.55 -23.44
N GLN A 42 -19.96 -18.14 -22.80
CA GLN A 42 -18.98 -17.22 -23.38
C GLN A 42 -18.10 -17.92 -24.42
N LEU A 43 -17.49 -17.11 -25.30
CA LEU A 43 -16.60 -17.60 -26.34
C LEU A 43 -15.39 -18.37 -25.76
N PHE A 44 -14.83 -17.87 -24.66
CA PHE A 44 -13.70 -18.47 -23.96
C PHE A 44 -14.18 -19.16 -22.67
N ARG A 45 -13.63 -20.36 -22.43
CA ARG A 45 -13.89 -21.21 -21.26
C ARG A 45 -12.81 -21.08 -20.19
N THR A 46 -11.64 -20.55 -20.54
CA THR A 46 -10.58 -20.25 -19.59
C THR A 46 -11.06 -19.16 -18.62
N ARG A 47 -11.19 -19.54 -17.36
CA ARG A 47 -11.44 -18.64 -16.23
C ARG A 47 -10.35 -18.80 -15.18
N PHE A 48 -10.32 -17.90 -14.23
CA PHE A 48 -9.33 -17.90 -13.16
C PHE A 48 -10.01 -17.83 -11.81
N LYS A 49 -9.45 -18.52 -10.83
CA LYS A 49 -9.87 -18.49 -9.43
C LYS A 49 -8.69 -18.03 -8.59
N ALA A 50 -8.87 -16.93 -7.87
CA ALA A 50 -7.90 -16.50 -6.87
C ALA A 50 -7.87 -17.52 -5.73
N VAL A 51 -6.68 -17.95 -5.33
CA VAL A 51 -6.49 -18.82 -4.17
C VAL A 51 -5.72 -18.04 -3.12
N SER A 52 -6.28 -17.96 -1.91
CA SER A 52 -5.59 -17.33 -0.79
C SER A 52 -4.31 -18.11 -0.45
N PRO A 53 -3.13 -17.47 -0.35
CA PRO A 53 -1.91 -18.13 0.09
C PRO A 53 -2.03 -18.83 1.45
N LYS A 54 -2.95 -18.36 2.31
CA LYS A 54 -3.22 -18.95 3.63
C LYS A 54 -3.86 -20.35 3.55
N ARG A 55 -4.48 -20.69 2.42
CA ARG A 55 -5.10 -22.00 2.18
C ARG A 55 -4.09 -23.02 1.64
N VAL A 56 -2.96 -22.57 1.12
CA VAL A 56 -1.89 -23.47 0.67
C VAL A 56 -1.10 -23.88 1.91
N ASP A 57 -1.28 -25.11 2.34
CA ASP A 57 -0.67 -25.63 3.56
C ASP A 57 -0.38 -27.13 3.44
N THR A 58 0.51 -27.62 4.30
CA THR A 58 0.88 -29.03 4.37
C THR A 58 -0.30 -29.85 4.92
N PRO A 59 -0.73 -30.92 4.22
CA PRO A 59 -1.76 -31.82 4.71
C PRO A 59 -1.52 -32.31 6.14
N GLY A 60 -2.55 -32.20 6.98
CA GLY A 60 -2.49 -32.55 8.40
C GLY A 60 -1.68 -31.59 9.27
N HIS A 61 -1.31 -30.41 8.76
CA HIS A 61 -0.51 -29.39 9.47
C HIS A 61 0.83 -29.91 10.01
N GLY A 62 1.39 -30.95 9.38
CA GLY A 62 2.70 -31.48 9.75
C GLY A 62 3.84 -30.52 9.39
N MET A 63 5.04 -30.77 9.96
CA MET A 63 6.26 -30.01 9.64
C MET A 63 6.69 -30.07 8.16
N GLY A 64 6.08 -30.94 7.36
CA GLY A 64 6.47 -31.23 5.99
C GLY A 64 7.60 -32.27 5.91
N ASN A 65 8.17 -32.41 4.71
CA ASN A 65 9.30 -33.29 4.43
C ASN A 65 10.18 -32.68 3.33
N ARG A 66 11.23 -33.42 2.90
CA ARG A 66 12.16 -32.93 1.86
C ARG A 66 11.46 -32.51 0.57
N PHE A 67 10.40 -33.22 0.18
CA PHE A 67 9.64 -33.07 -1.06
C PHE A 67 8.31 -32.32 -0.89
N LEU A 68 7.94 -31.93 0.33
CA LEU A 68 6.69 -31.22 0.62
C LEU A 68 6.95 -30.19 1.72
N ARG A 69 6.91 -28.91 1.38
CA ARG A 69 7.20 -27.81 2.32
C ARG A 69 6.13 -26.75 2.19
N ALA A 70 5.49 -26.39 3.31
CA ALA A 70 4.46 -25.34 3.36
C ALA A 70 3.40 -25.49 2.24
N GLY A 71 2.88 -26.70 2.05
CA GLY A 71 1.87 -27.01 1.02
C GLY A 71 2.36 -27.09 -0.42
N VAL A 72 3.66 -26.92 -0.70
CA VAL A 72 4.23 -27.06 -2.05
C VAL A 72 5.02 -28.37 -2.15
N GLU A 73 4.62 -29.23 -3.08
CA GLU A 73 5.43 -30.39 -3.46
C GLU A 73 6.54 -29.97 -4.40
N VAL A 74 7.76 -30.45 -4.16
CA VAL A 74 8.95 -30.13 -4.95
C VAL A 74 9.65 -31.38 -5.46
N ASP A 75 10.24 -31.29 -6.65
CA ASP A 75 11.09 -32.33 -7.20
C ASP A 75 12.51 -32.30 -6.59
N ARG A 76 13.37 -33.24 -7.00
CA ARG A 76 14.77 -33.31 -6.56
C ARG A 76 15.61 -32.06 -6.89
N HIS A 77 15.13 -31.22 -7.81
CA HIS A 77 15.76 -29.97 -8.23
C HIS A 77 15.10 -28.74 -7.58
N GLY A 78 14.16 -28.93 -6.65
CA GLY A 78 13.43 -27.84 -5.99
C GLY A 78 12.31 -27.21 -6.83
N ARG A 79 11.99 -27.76 -8.00
CA ARG A 79 10.90 -27.25 -8.84
C ARG A 79 9.56 -27.69 -8.26
N ALA A 80 8.61 -26.77 -8.12
CA ALA A 80 7.26 -27.12 -7.68
C ALA A 80 6.59 -28.10 -8.65
N VAL A 81 5.99 -29.16 -8.12
CA VAL A 81 5.29 -30.24 -8.85
C VAL A 81 3.78 -30.14 -8.64
N ALA A 82 3.35 -29.84 -7.42
CA ALA A 82 1.95 -29.70 -7.05
C ALA A 82 1.79 -28.79 -5.83
N TYR A 83 0.56 -28.36 -5.60
CA TYR A 83 0.15 -27.51 -4.50
C TYR A 83 -0.99 -28.19 -3.75
N HIS A 84 -0.93 -28.15 -2.42
CA HIS A 84 -1.96 -28.67 -1.54
C HIS A 84 -2.80 -27.50 -1.04
N ILE A 85 -4.07 -27.49 -1.41
CA ILE A 85 -5.01 -26.42 -1.04
C ILE A 85 -6.02 -26.98 -0.06
N CYS A 86 -6.06 -26.40 1.13
CA CYS A 86 -7.08 -26.72 2.12
C CYS A 86 -8.46 -26.27 1.63
N GLU A 87 -9.47 -27.14 1.74
CA GLU A 87 -10.86 -26.82 1.46
C GLU A 87 -11.35 -25.69 2.38
N ASP A 88 -12.11 -24.77 1.81
CA ASP A 88 -12.63 -23.60 2.52
C ASP A 88 -14.05 -23.89 3.00
N ASP A 89 -14.14 -24.68 4.06
CA ASP A 89 -15.41 -24.94 4.72
C ASP A 89 -15.76 -23.77 5.64
N PHE A 90 -16.67 -22.90 5.22
CA PHE A 90 -17.26 -21.91 6.12
C PHE A 90 -18.36 -22.59 6.96
N PRO A 91 -18.40 -22.45 8.29
CA PRO A 91 -17.65 -21.52 9.15
C PRO A 91 -16.40 -22.12 9.82
N LEU A 92 -16.15 -23.41 9.66
CA LEU A 92 -15.01 -24.13 10.26
C LEU A 92 -13.88 -24.23 9.24
N SER A 93 -12.96 -23.27 9.28
CA SER A 93 -11.72 -23.28 8.48
C SER A 93 -11.07 -24.67 8.49
N GLY A 94 -11.22 -25.39 7.38
CA GLY A 94 -10.60 -26.69 7.13
C GLY A 94 -11.31 -27.86 7.79
N SER A 95 -12.13 -28.60 7.03
CA SER A 95 -12.50 -29.98 7.37
C SER A 95 -11.31 -30.97 7.43
N GLY A 96 -10.07 -30.47 7.35
CA GLY A 96 -8.87 -31.28 7.21
C GLY A 96 -8.80 -31.99 5.87
N ARG A 97 -9.43 -31.45 4.83
CA ARG A 97 -9.34 -31.95 3.46
C ARG A 97 -8.46 -31.03 2.63
N TRP A 98 -7.49 -31.63 1.96
CA TRP A 98 -6.59 -30.95 1.04
C TRP A 98 -6.79 -31.48 -0.37
N GLU A 99 -7.04 -30.57 -1.30
CA GLU A 99 -7.03 -30.85 -2.71
C GLU A 99 -5.60 -30.69 -3.25
N ARG A 100 -5.07 -31.76 -3.85
CA ARG A 100 -3.77 -31.73 -4.51
C ARG A 100 -3.94 -31.30 -5.97
N ILE A 101 -3.49 -30.09 -6.30
CA ILE A 101 -3.52 -29.55 -7.66
C ILE A 101 -2.11 -29.59 -8.26
N PRO A 102 -1.90 -30.23 -9.43
CA PRO A 102 -0.60 -30.23 -10.08
C PRO A 102 -0.22 -28.83 -10.53
N ARG A 103 1.08 -28.55 -10.68
CA ARG A 103 1.56 -27.29 -11.24
C ARG A 103 1.17 -27.14 -12.71
N GLU A 104 1.37 -28.21 -13.48
CA GLU A 104 1.10 -28.29 -14.91
C GLU A 104 0.24 -29.54 -15.20
N LEU A 105 -0.72 -29.40 -16.10
CA LEU A 105 -1.48 -30.51 -16.65
C LEU A 105 -0.60 -31.31 -17.63
N PRO A 106 -0.95 -32.56 -17.95
CA PRO A 106 -0.22 -33.37 -18.93
C PRO A 106 -0.07 -32.71 -20.32
N THR A 107 -0.96 -31.78 -20.65
CA THR A 107 -0.91 -30.98 -21.89
C THR A 107 0.17 -29.90 -21.88
N GLY A 108 0.82 -29.64 -20.74
CA GLY A 108 1.74 -28.52 -20.54
C GLY A 108 1.04 -27.20 -20.15
N ARG A 109 -0.29 -27.21 -20.00
CA ARG A 109 -1.05 -26.06 -19.47
C ARG A 109 -0.79 -25.90 -17.97
N PRO A 110 -0.61 -24.69 -17.42
CA PRO A 110 -0.45 -24.50 -15.99
C PRO A 110 -1.79 -24.77 -15.32
N ALA A 111 -1.81 -25.67 -14.35
CA ALA A 111 -2.96 -25.91 -13.49
C ALA A 111 -2.95 -25.00 -12.25
N MET A 112 -1.77 -24.47 -11.89
CA MET A 112 -1.64 -23.45 -10.85
C MET A 112 -0.59 -22.41 -11.23
N LEU A 113 -0.94 -21.14 -11.10
CA LEU A 113 -0.03 -20.01 -11.24
C LEU A 113 0.46 -19.61 -9.85
N HIS A 114 1.75 -19.75 -9.61
CA HIS A 114 2.42 -19.30 -8.38
C HIS A 114 3.44 -18.22 -8.73
N ILE A 115 3.19 -17.00 -8.24
CA ILE A 115 4.05 -15.83 -8.47
C ILE A 115 4.64 -15.41 -7.14
N PHE A 116 5.95 -15.60 -6.96
CA PHE A 116 6.73 -15.07 -5.84
C PHE A 116 8.16 -14.81 -6.30
N GLU A 117 8.86 -13.94 -5.56
CA GLU A 117 10.25 -13.59 -5.78
C GLU A 117 11.15 -14.43 -4.85
N PRO A 118 11.90 -15.41 -5.38
CA PRO A 118 12.83 -16.18 -4.56
C PRO A 118 14.05 -15.33 -4.21
N VAL A 119 14.36 -15.26 -2.92
CA VAL A 119 15.53 -14.55 -2.37
C VAL A 119 16.63 -15.54 -1.99
N GLU A 120 16.26 -16.78 -1.65
CA GLU A 120 17.18 -17.82 -1.19
C GLU A 120 16.95 -19.15 -1.92
N ASP A 121 17.97 -20.02 -1.90
CA ASP A 121 17.85 -21.38 -2.44
C ASP A 121 16.92 -22.25 -1.60
N GLY A 122 16.17 -23.14 -2.24
CA GLY A 122 15.21 -24.03 -1.58
C GLY A 122 13.96 -23.33 -1.04
N GLN A 123 13.79 -22.03 -1.28
CA GLN A 123 12.58 -21.27 -0.93
C GLN A 123 11.39 -21.75 -1.77
N THR A 124 10.33 -22.20 -1.10
CA THR A 124 9.12 -22.73 -1.74
C THR A 124 7.94 -21.76 -1.72
N ARG A 125 8.00 -20.72 -0.89
CA ARG A 125 6.92 -19.74 -0.66
C ARG A 125 7.49 -18.33 -0.62
N GLY A 126 6.65 -17.36 -0.98
CA GLY A 126 7.01 -15.95 -0.85
C GLY A 126 7.13 -15.50 0.61
N ALA A 127 7.92 -14.45 0.84
CA ALA A 127 8.06 -13.83 2.14
C ALA A 127 7.40 -12.45 2.15
N ASN A 128 6.74 -12.11 3.26
CA ASN A 128 6.10 -10.81 3.43
C ASN A 128 7.15 -9.69 3.42
N GLN A 129 6.94 -8.69 2.57
CA GLN A 129 7.81 -7.51 2.45
C GLN A 129 7.86 -6.67 3.74
N PHE A 130 6.78 -6.64 4.52
CA PHE A 130 6.69 -5.86 5.76
C PHE A 130 7.49 -6.48 6.91
N TYR A 131 8.07 -7.67 6.74
CA TYR A 131 8.80 -8.36 7.81
C TYR A 131 9.97 -7.53 8.35
N SER A 132 10.69 -6.82 7.47
CA SER A 132 11.84 -5.98 7.85
C SER A 132 11.48 -4.75 8.70
N VAL A 133 10.24 -4.26 8.59
CA VAL A 133 9.78 -3.04 9.27
C VAL A 133 8.75 -3.30 10.38
N MET A 134 8.34 -4.56 10.57
CA MET A 134 7.26 -4.94 11.48
C MET A 134 7.50 -4.49 12.93
N GLU A 135 8.73 -4.67 13.43
CA GLU A 135 9.12 -4.23 14.77
C GLU A 135 8.95 -2.70 14.94
N ARG A 136 9.33 -1.95 13.90
CA ARG A 136 9.27 -0.48 13.87
C ARG A 136 7.84 0.03 13.77
N LEU A 137 7.00 -0.65 12.99
CA LEU A 137 5.56 -0.40 12.96
C LEU A 137 4.93 -0.57 14.34
N LYS A 138 5.30 -1.63 15.09
CA LYS A 138 4.79 -1.83 16.44
C LYS A 138 5.29 -0.79 17.44
N MET A 139 6.55 -0.36 17.32
CA MET A 139 7.09 0.75 18.12
C MET A 139 6.36 2.06 17.86
N LEU A 140 6.05 2.38 16.60
CA LEU A 140 5.31 3.60 16.23
C LEU A 140 3.90 3.61 16.86
N ASP A 141 3.16 2.51 16.75
CA ASP A 141 1.85 2.33 17.38
C ASP A 141 1.91 2.57 18.90
N SER A 142 2.89 1.93 19.56
CA SER A 142 3.08 2.05 21.01
C SER A 142 3.48 3.47 21.43
N LEU A 143 4.32 4.16 20.64
CA LEU A 143 4.74 5.53 20.86
C LEU A 143 3.56 6.50 20.76
N GLN A 144 2.75 6.39 19.71
CA GLN A 144 1.56 7.23 19.51
C GLN A 144 0.53 7.00 20.63
N ALA A 145 0.29 5.75 21.02
CA ALA A 145 -0.62 5.41 22.13
C ALA A 145 -0.13 5.99 23.47
N THR A 146 1.17 5.88 23.77
CA THR A 146 1.77 6.41 25.01
C THR A 146 1.72 7.93 25.05
N GLN A 147 1.96 8.60 23.92
CA GLN A 147 1.86 10.06 23.82
C GLN A 147 0.42 10.52 24.01
N LEU A 148 -0.55 9.85 23.40
CA LEU A 148 -1.97 10.15 23.60
C LEU A 148 -2.37 9.97 25.06
N GLN A 149 -1.97 8.87 25.70
CA GLN A 149 -2.22 8.64 27.12
C GLN A 149 -1.57 9.72 28.00
N SER A 150 -0.32 10.10 27.70
CA SER A 150 0.38 11.17 28.42
C SER A 150 -0.33 12.51 28.27
N ALA A 151 -0.85 12.83 27.07
CA ALA A 151 -1.63 14.03 26.83
C ALA A 151 -2.95 14.03 27.62
N ILE A 152 -3.64 12.87 27.67
CA ILE A 152 -4.87 12.70 28.47
C ILE A 152 -4.58 12.88 29.96
N VAL A 153 -3.55 12.21 30.48
CA VAL A 153 -3.13 12.32 31.89
C VAL A 153 -2.77 13.77 32.21
N ARG A 154 -2.00 14.46 31.37
CA ARG A 154 -1.69 15.89 31.56
C ARG A 154 -2.93 16.78 31.55
N ALA A 155 -3.89 16.50 30.67
CA ALA A 155 -5.17 17.23 30.65
C ALA A 155 -6.01 16.97 31.90
N MET A 156 -5.91 15.77 32.50
CA MET A 156 -6.58 15.41 33.75
C MET A 156 -5.89 16.01 34.99
N TYR A 157 -4.55 16.00 35.03
CA TYR A 157 -3.74 16.50 36.15
C TYR A 157 -3.44 18.01 36.05
N ALA A 158 -4.42 18.82 35.63
CA ALA A 158 -4.28 20.27 35.53
C ALA A 158 -4.20 20.97 36.90
N ALA A 159 -4.61 20.29 37.97
CA ALA A 159 -4.63 20.83 39.33
C ALA A 159 -4.28 19.74 40.34
N THR A 160 -3.17 19.93 41.06
CA THR A 160 -2.84 19.13 42.25
C THR A 160 -3.09 19.96 43.50
N ILE A 161 -3.78 19.39 44.48
CA ILE A 161 -4.00 20.00 45.80
C ILE A 161 -2.91 19.48 46.73
N GLU A 162 -2.08 20.38 47.25
CA GLU A 162 -1.06 20.06 48.25
C GLU A 162 -1.59 20.47 49.62
N SER A 163 -1.63 19.54 50.58
CA SER A 163 -2.16 19.79 51.92
C SER A 163 -1.03 19.90 52.94
N GLU A 164 -1.02 20.95 53.76
CA GLU A 164 -0.03 21.20 54.82
C GLU A 164 -0.23 20.31 56.08
N LEU A 165 -0.51 19.02 55.90
CA LEU A 165 -0.56 18.08 57.01
C LEU A 165 0.85 17.59 57.33
N ASP A 166 1.40 18.06 58.45
CA ASP A 166 2.68 17.62 59.00
C ASP A 166 2.68 16.08 59.16
N THR A 167 3.63 15.42 58.48
CA THR A 167 3.64 13.96 58.29
C THR A 167 3.74 13.21 59.63
N GLU A 168 4.36 13.82 60.65
CA GLU A 168 4.43 13.28 62.01
C GLU A 168 3.06 13.27 62.70
N LYS A 169 2.24 14.32 62.52
CA LYS A 169 0.87 14.37 63.08
C LYS A 169 -0.06 13.40 62.36
N ALA A 170 0.06 13.26 61.04
CA ALA A 170 -0.71 12.28 60.27
C ALA A 170 -0.42 10.84 60.73
N PHE A 171 0.84 10.53 61.06
CA PHE A 171 1.24 9.23 61.62
C PHE A 171 0.76 9.02 63.06
N GLU A 172 0.79 10.03 63.94
CA GLU A 172 0.20 9.94 65.30
C GLU A 172 -1.30 9.63 65.26
N TYR A 173 -2.04 10.25 64.33
CA TYR A 173 -3.46 9.99 64.15
C TYR A 173 -3.77 8.58 63.61
N ILE A 174 -2.90 8.03 62.77
CA ILE A 174 -3.03 6.65 62.23
C ILE A 174 -2.61 5.60 63.27
N ALA A 175 -1.56 5.87 64.05
CA ALA A 175 -1.00 4.95 65.03
C ALA A 175 -1.71 4.98 66.40
N GLY A 176 -2.47 6.04 66.70
CA GLY A 176 -3.09 6.26 68.01
C GLY A 176 -4.55 5.79 68.19
N ALA A 177 -5.19 5.16 67.19
CA ALA A 177 -6.60 4.77 67.29
C ALA A 177 -6.80 3.28 67.67
N PRO A 178 -7.34 2.96 68.85
CA PRO A 178 -7.89 1.62 69.10
C PRO A 178 -9.15 1.43 68.25
N GLN A 179 -9.24 0.32 67.52
CA GLN A 179 -10.45 -0.07 66.80
C GLN A 179 -11.65 -0.13 67.77
N GLY A 180 -12.62 0.79 67.63
CA GLY A 180 -13.92 0.68 68.28
C GLY A 180 -14.54 1.95 68.88
N GLN A 181 -13.86 3.10 68.88
CA GLN A 181 -14.45 4.36 69.39
C GLN A 181 -15.03 5.21 68.26
N LYS A 182 -16.31 5.60 68.40
CA LYS A 182 -17.05 6.42 67.43
C LYS A 182 -16.58 7.89 67.34
N ASP A 183 -15.72 8.33 68.25
CA ASP A 183 -15.09 9.66 68.26
C ASP A 183 -13.62 9.56 67.86
N ASN A 184 -13.35 9.08 66.63
CA ASN A 184 -12.00 9.05 66.11
C ASN A 184 -11.70 10.41 65.45
N PRO A 185 -10.70 11.19 65.90
CA PRO A 185 -10.41 12.52 65.34
C PRO A 185 -10.21 12.51 63.83
N LEU A 186 -9.68 11.41 63.26
CA LEU A 186 -9.56 11.23 61.81
C LEU A 186 -10.90 11.15 61.09
N ILE A 187 -11.88 10.47 61.67
CA ILE A 187 -13.23 10.36 61.07
C ILE A 187 -13.88 11.75 61.09
N ASN A 188 -13.76 12.47 62.20
CA ASN A 188 -14.27 13.85 62.32
C ASN A 188 -13.56 14.83 61.36
N ILE A 189 -12.27 14.64 61.11
CA ILE A 189 -11.50 15.44 60.15
C ILE A 189 -11.88 15.09 58.71
N LEU A 190 -11.97 13.80 58.36
CA LEU A 190 -12.46 13.36 57.03
C LEU A 190 -13.89 13.81 56.76
N GLU A 191 -14.76 13.79 57.77
CA GLU A 191 -16.15 14.27 57.67
C GLU A 191 -16.21 15.79 57.48
N LYS A 192 -15.30 16.55 58.12
CA LYS A 192 -15.12 17.99 57.87
C LYS A 192 -14.60 18.28 56.46
N PHE A 193 -13.67 17.48 55.93
CA PHE A 193 -13.22 17.60 54.55
C PHE A 193 -14.34 17.29 53.56
N SER A 194 -15.04 16.16 53.74
CA SER A 194 -16.16 15.75 52.88
C SER A 194 -17.26 16.82 52.87
N SER A 195 -17.69 17.28 54.05
CA SER A 195 -18.71 18.33 54.17
C SER A 195 -18.27 19.67 53.58
N TRP A 196 -16.98 20.03 53.67
CA TRP A 196 -16.45 21.26 53.08
C TRP A 196 -16.53 21.25 51.55
N TYR A 197 -16.09 20.16 50.91
CA TYR A 197 -16.13 20.02 49.45
C TYR A 197 -17.55 19.79 48.90
N ASP A 198 -18.46 19.20 49.67
CA ASP A 198 -19.87 19.08 49.30
C ASP A 198 -20.59 20.44 49.36
N THR A 199 -20.28 21.25 50.37
CA THR A 199 -20.99 22.52 50.63
C THR A 199 -20.44 23.69 49.81
N ASN A 200 -19.12 23.74 49.58
CA ASN A 200 -18.46 24.90 48.95
C ASN A 200 -18.12 24.66 47.48
N ASN A 201 -19.11 24.26 46.68
CA ASN A 201 -18.96 24.16 45.23
C ASN A 201 -19.22 25.51 44.55
N VAL A 202 -18.15 26.27 44.30
CA VAL A 202 -18.25 27.57 43.62
C VAL A 202 -18.14 27.35 42.10
N THR A 203 -19.19 27.68 41.35
CA THR A 203 -19.19 27.66 39.89
C THR A 203 -19.24 29.07 39.34
N LEU A 204 -18.28 29.45 38.50
CA LEU A 204 -18.27 30.74 37.80
C LEU A 204 -18.30 30.45 36.30
N GLY A 205 -19.36 30.89 35.61
CA GLY A 205 -19.47 30.72 34.15
C GLY A 205 -19.51 29.26 33.65
N GLY A 206 -20.06 28.32 34.45
CA GLY A 206 -20.16 26.90 34.09
C GLY A 206 -18.89 26.07 34.36
N VAL A 207 -17.82 26.70 34.85
CA VAL A 207 -16.59 26.03 35.28
C VAL A 207 -16.56 25.94 36.81
N LYS A 208 -16.30 24.73 37.33
CA LYS A 208 -16.15 24.48 38.77
C LYS A 208 -14.80 25.03 39.21
N ILE A 209 -14.82 26.05 40.08
CA ILE A 209 -13.61 26.58 40.70
C ILE A 209 -13.36 25.75 41.98
N PRO A 210 -12.22 25.05 42.11
CA PRO A 210 -11.93 24.30 43.32
C PRO A 210 -11.72 25.26 44.50
N HIS A 211 -12.68 25.31 45.42
CA HIS A 211 -12.56 26.04 46.68
C HIS A 211 -11.89 25.11 47.70
N LEU A 212 -10.59 25.32 47.92
CA LEU A 212 -9.77 24.44 48.73
C LEU A 212 -10.07 24.55 50.23
N PHE A 213 -9.65 23.56 51.00
CA PHE A 213 -9.73 23.64 52.46
C PHE A 213 -8.67 24.64 52.96
N PRO A 214 -8.95 25.44 54.01
CA PRO A 214 -7.97 26.39 54.53
C PRO A 214 -6.65 25.71 54.92
N GLY A 215 -5.53 26.12 54.31
CA GLY A 215 -4.21 25.50 54.48
C GLY A 215 -3.76 24.59 53.33
N ASP A 216 -4.63 24.34 52.34
CA ASP A 216 -4.23 23.65 51.10
C ASP A 216 -3.80 24.66 50.02
N ASP A 217 -2.74 24.34 49.28
CA ASP A 217 -2.28 25.12 48.13
C ASP A 217 -2.69 24.47 46.80
N LEU A 218 -3.14 25.30 45.84
CA LEU A 218 -3.50 24.85 44.50
C LEU A 218 -2.31 25.05 43.57
N LYS A 219 -1.56 23.98 43.32
CA LYS A 219 -0.53 24.01 42.27
C LYS A 219 -1.13 23.59 40.94
N LEU A 220 -1.40 24.59 40.10
CA LEU A 220 -1.70 24.36 38.69
C LEU A 220 -0.41 23.93 38.00
N GLN A 221 -0.27 22.63 37.78
CA GLN A 221 0.82 22.10 36.98
C GLN A 221 0.51 22.45 35.53
N THR A 222 1.10 23.53 35.02
CA THR A 222 1.02 23.81 33.59
C THR A 222 1.73 22.67 32.89
N ALA A 223 1.01 21.93 32.05
CA ALA A 223 1.58 20.90 31.23
C ALA A 223 2.60 21.55 30.28
N GLN A 224 3.88 21.60 30.68
CA GLN A 224 4.95 22.12 29.84
C GLN A 224 4.97 21.36 28.50
N ASP A 225 5.30 22.13 27.45
CA ASP A 225 5.03 21.89 26.04
C ASP A 225 5.13 20.44 25.56
N SER A 226 4.16 20.07 24.73
CA SER A 226 3.83 18.71 24.31
C SER A 226 4.71 18.11 23.21
N ASP A 227 5.72 18.84 22.71
CA ASP A 227 6.60 18.38 21.63
C ASP A 227 8.03 18.11 22.12
N ASN A 228 8.18 17.28 23.15
CA ASN A 228 9.46 16.76 23.68
C ASN A 228 10.18 15.83 22.66
N GLY A 229 10.44 16.32 21.44
CA GLY A 229 11.06 15.54 20.38
C GLY A 229 10.20 14.40 19.84
N PHE A 230 8.91 14.31 20.23
CA PHE A 230 7.98 13.30 19.73
C PHE A 230 7.90 13.35 18.21
N SER A 231 7.65 14.54 17.65
CA SER A 231 7.55 14.73 16.19
C SER A 231 8.85 14.33 15.49
N ALA A 232 10.01 14.60 16.09
CA ALA A 232 11.31 14.23 15.52
C ALA A 232 11.55 12.70 15.56
N LEU A 233 11.17 12.04 16.64
CA LEU A 233 11.25 10.59 16.80
C LEU A 233 10.27 9.87 15.87
N GLU A 234 9.02 10.33 15.81
CA GLU A 234 8.00 9.83 14.89
C GLU A 234 8.47 9.96 13.44
N GLN A 235 9.00 11.13 13.06
CA GLN A 235 9.55 11.34 11.73
C GLN A 235 10.74 10.41 11.44
N ALA A 236 11.61 10.15 12.42
CA ALA A 236 12.72 9.21 12.27
C ALA A 236 12.24 7.76 12.07
N LEU A 237 11.23 7.32 12.82
CA LEU A 237 10.61 6.01 12.66
C LEU A 237 9.96 5.86 11.28
N LEU A 238 9.19 6.87 10.84
CA LEU A 238 8.57 6.88 9.51
C LEU A 238 9.62 6.84 8.39
N ARG A 239 10.73 7.57 8.51
CA ARG A 239 11.84 7.49 7.54
C ARG A 239 12.45 6.10 7.47
N TYR A 240 12.63 5.43 8.61
CA TYR A 240 13.16 4.07 8.63
C TYR A 240 12.20 3.07 7.99
N ILE A 241 10.90 3.19 8.29
CA ILE A 241 9.85 2.37 7.67
C ILE A 241 9.82 2.60 6.16
N ALA A 242 9.90 3.85 5.71
CA ALA A 242 9.93 4.21 4.29
C ALA A 242 11.12 3.55 3.57
N ALA A 243 12.33 3.66 4.16
CA ALA A 243 13.53 3.02 3.63
C ALA A 243 13.40 1.49 3.53
N GLY A 244 12.82 0.84 4.54
CA GLY A 244 12.60 -0.61 4.54
C GLY A 244 11.56 -1.09 3.52
N LEU A 245 10.59 -0.23 3.17
CA LEU A 245 9.54 -0.53 2.17
C LEU A 245 9.93 -0.12 0.73
N GLY A 246 11.06 0.56 0.56
CA GLY A 246 11.52 1.06 -0.75
C GLY A 246 10.71 2.26 -1.27
N VAL A 247 10.09 3.02 -0.37
CA VAL A 247 9.33 4.24 -0.70
C VAL A 247 9.96 5.44 -0.02
N SER A 248 9.68 6.64 -0.51
CA SER A 248 10.17 7.86 0.14
C SER A 248 9.31 8.25 1.35
N TYR A 249 9.91 9.01 2.28
CA TYR A 249 9.19 9.52 3.45
C TYR A 249 7.96 10.31 3.03
N GLU A 250 8.10 11.21 2.05
CA GLU A 250 7.02 12.08 1.59
C GLU A 250 5.84 11.28 1.05
N GLN A 251 6.10 10.18 0.35
CA GLN A 251 5.04 9.30 -0.16
C GLN A 251 4.36 8.50 0.93
N LEU A 252 5.12 8.02 1.92
CA LEU A 252 4.59 7.22 3.02
C LEU A 252 3.76 8.06 3.99
N SER A 253 4.29 9.21 4.43
CA SER A 253 3.64 10.10 5.40
C SER A 253 2.64 11.06 4.74
N ARG A 254 2.70 11.23 3.41
CA ARG A 254 2.02 12.28 2.65
C ARG A 254 2.38 13.70 3.10
N ASP A 255 3.53 13.86 3.75
CA ASP A 255 4.05 15.15 4.18
C ASP A 255 5.06 15.69 3.18
N TYR A 256 4.66 16.75 2.48
CA TYR A 256 5.49 17.47 1.51
C TYR A 256 5.95 18.85 2.02
N SER A 257 5.72 19.16 3.31
CA SER A 257 5.94 20.51 3.88
C SER A 257 7.40 20.98 3.81
N LYS A 258 8.36 20.05 3.84
CA LYS A 258 9.81 20.32 3.87
C LYS A 258 10.52 20.02 2.54
N VAL A 259 9.78 19.89 1.44
CA VAL A 259 10.30 19.35 0.17
C VAL A 259 10.30 20.43 -0.90
N SER A 260 11.46 20.66 -1.52
CA SER A 260 11.57 21.52 -2.71
C SER A 260 11.09 20.79 -3.97
N TYR A 261 10.76 21.55 -5.04
CA TYR A 261 10.39 20.96 -6.33
C TYR A 261 11.42 19.92 -6.85
N SER A 262 12.72 20.24 -6.76
CA SER A 262 13.80 19.36 -7.22
C SER A 262 13.87 18.05 -6.41
N SER A 263 13.80 18.16 -5.08
CA SER A 263 13.83 16.98 -4.20
C SER A 263 12.55 16.15 -4.31
N ALA A 264 11.39 16.76 -4.51
CA ALA A 264 10.13 16.06 -4.79
C ALA A 264 10.22 15.26 -6.10
N ARG A 265 10.77 15.86 -7.16
CA ARG A 265 10.98 15.18 -8.45
C ARG A 265 11.96 14.02 -8.34
N ALA A 266 13.07 14.20 -7.61
CA ALA A 266 14.03 13.13 -7.37
C ALA A 266 13.42 11.96 -6.59
N SER A 267 12.71 12.25 -5.49
CA SER A 267 12.00 11.29 -4.63
C SER A 267 10.94 10.51 -5.42
N ALA A 268 10.15 11.20 -6.26
CA ALA A 268 9.15 10.57 -7.13
C ALA A 268 9.81 9.68 -8.21
N ASN A 269 10.92 10.10 -8.80
CA ASN A 269 11.67 9.32 -9.81
C ASN A 269 12.23 8.02 -9.24
N GLU A 270 12.84 8.08 -8.06
CA GLU A 270 13.40 6.90 -7.39
C GLU A 270 12.30 5.88 -7.06
N SER A 271 11.22 6.36 -6.44
CA SER A 271 10.06 5.55 -6.11
C SER A 271 9.39 4.96 -7.36
N TRP A 272 9.28 5.74 -8.44
CA TRP A 272 8.78 5.24 -9.73
C TRP A 272 9.63 4.09 -10.26
N ARG A 273 10.96 4.21 -10.22
CA ARG A 273 11.87 3.15 -10.67
C ARG A 273 11.69 1.86 -9.86
N TYR A 274 11.53 1.99 -8.55
CA TYR A 274 11.22 0.88 -7.65
C TYR A 274 9.88 0.20 -8.00
N PHE A 275 8.79 0.99 -8.14
CA PHE A 275 7.48 0.45 -8.50
C PHE A 275 7.44 -0.16 -9.91
N MET A 276 8.20 0.38 -10.86
CA MET A 276 8.33 -0.23 -12.20
C MET A 276 9.00 -1.62 -12.14
N GLY A 277 10.03 -1.79 -11.31
CA GLY A 277 10.63 -3.10 -11.06
C GLY A 277 9.61 -4.09 -10.48
N ARG A 278 8.90 -3.67 -9.42
CA ARG A 278 7.84 -4.47 -8.78
C ARG A 278 6.69 -4.80 -9.75
N ARG A 279 6.26 -3.86 -10.59
CA ARG A 279 5.22 -4.05 -11.61
C ARG A 279 5.66 -5.03 -12.69
N LYS A 280 6.91 -4.94 -13.17
CA LYS A 280 7.46 -5.86 -14.18
C LYS A 280 7.53 -7.29 -13.65
N PHE A 281 7.81 -7.48 -12.37
CA PHE A 281 7.88 -8.80 -11.78
C PHE A 281 6.52 -9.35 -11.35
N ILE A 282 5.72 -8.59 -10.60
CA ILE A 282 4.47 -9.09 -10.03
C ILE A 282 3.35 -9.04 -11.07
N ALA A 283 2.92 -7.83 -11.41
CA ALA A 283 1.73 -7.59 -12.21
C ALA A 283 1.89 -8.13 -13.62
N ALA A 284 3.00 -7.79 -14.30
CA ALA A 284 3.24 -8.21 -15.67
C ALA A 284 3.45 -9.73 -15.78
N ARG A 285 4.09 -10.39 -14.80
CA ARG A 285 4.24 -11.85 -14.82
C ARG A 285 2.90 -12.55 -14.62
N LEU A 286 2.09 -12.10 -13.66
CA LEU A 286 0.74 -12.63 -13.46
C LEU A 286 -0.11 -12.45 -14.73
N ALA A 287 -0.14 -11.22 -15.26
CA ALA A 287 -0.88 -10.88 -16.48
C ALA A 287 -0.42 -11.72 -17.68
N THR A 288 0.89 -11.87 -17.89
CA THR A 288 1.45 -12.71 -18.95
C THR A 288 1.08 -14.18 -18.79
N GLN A 289 1.06 -14.73 -17.57
CA GLN A 289 0.66 -16.12 -17.34
C GLN A 289 -0.82 -16.35 -17.61
N MET A 290 -1.68 -15.43 -17.15
CA MET A 290 -3.12 -15.46 -17.46
C MET A 290 -3.38 -15.31 -18.96
N PHE A 291 -2.72 -14.34 -19.61
CA PHE A 291 -2.76 -14.15 -21.05
C PHE A 291 -2.30 -15.39 -21.81
N SER A 292 -1.24 -16.06 -21.36
CA SER A 292 -0.75 -17.29 -21.96
C SER A 292 -1.79 -18.41 -21.93
N CYS A 293 -2.57 -18.54 -20.85
CA CYS A 293 -3.65 -19.53 -20.75
C CYS A 293 -4.83 -19.21 -21.68
N TRP A 294 -5.14 -17.92 -21.84
CA TRP A 294 -6.15 -17.45 -22.79
C TRP A 294 -5.70 -17.62 -24.24
N LEU A 295 -4.46 -17.26 -24.56
CA LEU A 295 -3.87 -17.36 -25.90
C LEU A 295 -3.82 -18.83 -26.35
N GLU A 296 -3.46 -19.73 -25.46
CA GLU A 296 -3.52 -21.19 -25.70
C GLU A 296 -4.91 -21.61 -26.18
N GLU A 297 -5.97 -21.19 -25.49
CA GLU A 297 -7.35 -21.50 -25.90
C GLU A 297 -7.71 -20.85 -27.24
N ALA A 298 -7.34 -19.57 -27.44
CA ALA A 298 -7.63 -18.85 -28.67
C ALA A 298 -7.00 -19.51 -29.91
N LEU A 299 -5.78 -20.04 -29.75
CA LEU A 299 -5.08 -20.80 -30.78
C LEU A 299 -5.74 -22.17 -31.01
N LEU A 300 -6.06 -22.91 -29.95
CA LEU A 300 -6.70 -24.23 -30.05
C LEU A 300 -8.09 -24.17 -30.71
N ARG A 301 -8.84 -23.08 -30.48
CA ARG A 301 -10.14 -22.84 -31.12
C ARG A 301 -10.03 -22.33 -32.55
N GLY A 302 -8.84 -21.93 -33.00
CA GLY A 302 -8.63 -21.34 -34.33
C GLY A 302 -9.20 -19.92 -34.49
N ILE A 303 -9.47 -19.22 -33.38
CA ILE A 303 -9.91 -17.81 -33.40
C ILE A 303 -8.75 -16.92 -33.89
N ILE A 304 -7.57 -17.17 -33.34
CA ILE A 304 -6.33 -16.52 -33.79
C ILE A 304 -5.60 -17.49 -34.70
N ARG A 305 -5.31 -17.04 -35.92
CA ARG A 305 -4.45 -17.80 -36.84
C ARG A 305 -2.99 -17.53 -36.47
N PRO A 306 -2.23 -18.54 -36.03
CA PRO A 306 -0.83 -18.33 -35.69
C PRO A 306 -0.03 -17.92 -36.93
N PRO A 307 0.94 -16.99 -36.80
CA PRO A 307 1.92 -16.75 -37.85
C PRO A 307 2.73 -18.03 -38.13
N ARG A 308 3.36 -18.09 -39.31
CA ARG A 308 4.33 -19.16 -39.61
C ARG A 308 5.48 -19.08 -38.61
N ALA A 309 5.57 -20.06 -37.72
CA ALA A 309 6.59 -20.16 -36.70
C ALA A 309 7.32 -21.50 -36.78
N ARG A 310 8.60 -21.51 -36.40
CA ARG A 310 9.44 -22.72 -36.36
C ARG A 310 9.05 -23.66 -35.23
N PHE A 311 8.64 -23.11 -34.08
CA PHE A 311 8.31 -23.85 -32.87
C PHE A 311 6.83 -23.65 -32.54
N ASP A 312 6.19 -24.71 -32.05
CA ASP A 312 4.80 -24.64 -31.62
C ASP A 312 4.62 -23.82 -30.32
N PHE A 313 3.37 -23.63 -29.91
CA PHE A 313 3.03 -22.86 -28.71
C PHE A 313 3.62 -23.45 -27.44
N TYR A 314 3.64 -24.78 -27.29
CA TYR A 314 4.09 -25.45 -26.06
C TYR A 314 5.62 -25.49 -25.98
N GLN A 315 6.30 -25.65 -27.11
CA GLN A 315 7.76 -25.61 -27.23
C GLN A 315 8.34 -24.22 -26.92
N ALA A 316 7.64 -23.15 -27.33
CA ALA A 316 8.14 -21.77 -27.22
C ALA A 316 7.14 -20.84 -26.52
N ARG A 317 6.45 -21.32 -25.48
CA ARG A 317 5.36 -20.60 -24.80
C ARG A 317 5.71 -19.17 -24.41
N SER A 318 6.90 -18.95 -23.85
CA SER A 318 7.37 -17.63 -23.41
C SER A 318 7.54 -16.64 -24.57
N SER A 319 7.93 -17.11 -25.75
CA SER A 319 8.05 -16.29 -26.95
C SER A 319 6.67 -15.94 -27.52
N TRP A 320 5.75 -16.92 -27.54
CA TRP A 320 4.38 -16.74 -28.01
C TRP A 320 3.57 -15.81 -27.12
N SER A 321 3.74 -15.89 -25.80
CA SER A 321 2.97 -15.09 -24.83
C SER A 321 3.71 -13.84 -24.36
N ARG A 322 4.75 -13.40 -25.06
CA ARG A 322 5.45 -12.15 -24.71
C ARG A 322 4.51 -10.98 -24.93
N ALA A 323 4.23 -10.24 -23.86
CA ALA A 323 3.36 -9.07 -23.88
C ALA A 323 3.98 -7.95 -23.05
N GLU A 324 3.72 -6.70 -23.45
CA GLU A 324 3.96 -5.52 -22.65
C GLU A 324 2.63 -5.04 -22.06
N TRP A 325 2.65 -4.72 -20.76
CA TRP A 325 1.46 -4.36 -20.02
C TRP A 325 1.51 -2.90 -19.67
N ILE A 326 0.64 -2.12 -20.31
CA ILE A 326 0.38 -0.72 -19.97
C ILE A 326 -0.52 -0.69 -18.72
N GLY A 327 -0.36 0.33 -17.90
CA GLY A 327 -0.94 0.45 -16.57
C GLY A 327 -0.89 1.92 -16.20
N ALA A 328 -1.25 2.27 -14.97
CA ALA A 328 -1.38 3.67 -14.57
C ALA A 328 -0.12 4.47 -14.95
N GLY A 329 -0.36 5.58 -15.66
CA GLY A 329 0.66 6.50 -16.10
C GLY A 329 1.36 7.18 -14.94
N ARG A 330 2.54 7.70 -15.23
CA ARG A 330 3.30 8.55 -14.33
C ARG A 330 2.59 9.90 -14.21
N MET A 331 2.43 10.40 -12.99
CA MET A 331 1.97 11.77 -12.77
C MET A 331 3.08 12.75 -13.15
N ALA A 332 2.77 13.69 -14.04
CA ALA A 332 3.68 14.76 -14.43
C ALA A 332 3.75 15.81 -13.31
N ILE A 333 4.96 16.21 -12.92
CA ILE A 333 5.15 17.27 -11.90
C ILE A 333 5.16 18.64 -12.59
N ASP A 334 5.80 18.74 -13.75
CA ASP A 334 5.74 19.88 -14.67
C ASP A 334 5.38 19.35 -16.05
N GLY A 335 4.09 19.47 -16.39
CA GLY A 335 3.55 18.92 -17.63
C GLY A 335 4.21 19.49 -18.88
N LEU A 336 4.63 20.76 -18.87
CA LEU A 336 5.23 21.38 -20.06
C LEU A 336 6.64 20.82 -20.32
N LYS A 337 7.50 20.81 -19.29
CA LYS A 337 8.87 20.32 -19.44
C LYS A 337 8.91 18.83 -19.79
N GLU A 338 8.06 18.02 -19.17
CA GLU A 338 8.02 16.57 -19.43
C GLU A 338 7.51 16.26 -20.84
N VAL A 339 6.52 17.00 -21.36
CA VAL A 339 6.06 16.85 -22.75
C VAL A 339 7.14 17.29 -23.74
N GLN A 340 7.81 18.42 -23.50
CA GLN A 340 8.92 18.88 -24.34
C GLN A 340 10.06 17.85 -24.37
N GLU A 341 10.43 17.30 -23.21
CA GLU A 341 11.43 16.24 -23.09
C GLU A 341 11.03 15.00 -23.92
N SER A 342 9.75 14.61 -23.87
CA SER A 342 9.21 13.46 -24.61
C SER A 342 9.23 13.70 -26.13
N VAL A 343 8.84 14.90 -26.58
CA VAL A 343 8.92 15.29 -28.00
C VAL A 343 10.37 15.28 -28.48
N MET A 344 11.29 15.89 -27.73
CA MET A 344 12.72 15.89 -28.06
C MET A 344 13.31 14.47 -28.12
N ARG A 345 12.90 13.56 -27.23
CA ARG A 345 13.32 12.15 -27.27
C ARG A 345 12.88 11.43 -28.53
N ILE A 346 11.64 11.68 -28.97
CA ILE A 346 11.10 11.09 -30.21
C ILE A 346 11.82 11.68 -31.42
N GLU A 347 11.96 13.01 -31.49
CA GLU A 347 12.63 13.69 -32.59
C GLU A 347 14.12 13.31 -32.71
N ALA A 348 14.80 13.11 -31.57
CA ALA A 348 16.19 12.65 -31.52
C ALA A 348 16.35 11.14 -31.83
N GLY A 349 15.25 10.38 -31.96
CA GLY A 349 15.28 8.94 -32.20
C GLY A 349 15.69 8.10 -30.99
N LEU A 350 15.67 8.67 -29.78
CA LEU A 350 15.96 7.96 -28.53
C LEU A 350 14.73 7.19 -27.99
N SER A 351 13.53 7.54 -28.47
CA SER A 351 12.27 6.93 -28.04
C SER A 351 11.26 6.81 -29.18
N THR A 352 10.11 6.21 -28.89
CA THR A 352 8.99 6.02 -29.82
C THR A 352 7.68 6.51 -29.20
N TYR A 353 6.68 6.79 -30.03
CA TYR A 353 5.33 7.15 -29.54
C TYR A 353 4.76 6.11 -28.58
N GLU A 354 4.98 4.82 -28.86
CA GLU A 354 4.57 3.72 -27.99
C GLU A 354 5.19 3.83 -26.59
N LYS A 355 6.50 4.06 -26.49
CA LYS A 355 7.18 4.17 -25.19
C LYS A 355 6.75 5.41 -24.42
N GLU A 356 6.67 6.57 -25.07
CA GLU A 356 6.30 7.82 -24.41
C GLU A 356 4.82 7.82 -23.97
N LEU A 357 3.90 7.31 -24.80
CA LEU A 357 2.48 7.20 -24.42
C LEU A 357 2.25 6.14 -23.35
N ALA A 358 2.99 5.02 -23.38
CA ALA A 358 2.92 4.02 -22.31
C ALA A 358 3.36 4.57 -20.95
N LEU A 359 4.27 5.56 -20.91
CA LEU A 359 4.61 6.28 -19.66
C LEU A 359 3.44 7.10 -19.13
N MET A 360 2.57 7.61 -20.00
CA MET A 360 1.31 8.28 -19.65
C MET A 360 0.18 7.30 -19.36
N GLY A 361 0.41 6.00 -19.56
CA GLY A 361 -0.58 4.94 -19.37
C GLY A 361 -1.52 4.74 -20.55
N GLU A 362 -1.16 5.27 -21.72
CA GLU A 362 -1.97 5.23 -22.94
C GLU A 362 -1.36 4.29 -23.99
N ASP A 363 -2.21 3.66 -24.80
CA ASP A 363 -1.79 2.89 -25.98
C ASP A 363 -1.69 3.81 -27.20
N TYR A 364 -0.54 3.81 -27.87
CA TYR A 364 -0.33 4.61 -29.07
C TYR A 364 -1.30 4.25 -30.20
N GLN A 365 -1.69 2.98 -30.33
CA GLN A 365 -2.60 2.55 -31.40
C GLN A 365 -3.99 3.11 -31.18
N ASP A 366 -4.44 3.19 -29.94
CA ASP A 366 -5.73 3.77 -29.57
C ASP A 366 -5.75 5.27 -29.83
N ILE A 367 -4.71 5.96 -29.38
CA ILE A 367 -4.54 7.40 -29.62
C ILE A 367 -4.52 7.73 -31.11
N PHE A 368 -3.74 6.99 -31.91
CA PHE A 368 -3.65 7.25 -33.35
C PHE A 368 -4.98 6.97 -34.07
N ARG A 369 -5.67 5.88 -33.71
CA ARG A 369 -7.01 5.57 -34.26
C ARG A 369 -8.00 6.69 -33.92
N GLN A 370 -7.98 7.18 -32.69
CA GLN A 370 -8.84 8.28 -32.24
C GLN A 370 -8.50 9.58 -32.97
N GLN A 371 -7.23 9.95 -33.09
CA GLN A 371 -6.80 11.15 -33.80
C GLN A 371 -7.22 11.17 -35.28
N VAL A 372 -7.12 10.02 -35.97
CA VAL A 372 -7.58 9.90 -37.36
C VAL A 372 -9.08 10.12 -37.46
N ARG A 373 -9.85 9.49 -36.56
CA ARG A 373 -11.30 9.66 -36.50
C ARG A 373 -11.70 11.11 -36.24
N GLU A 374 -11.14 11.72 -35.22
CA GLU A 374 -11.40 13.12 -34.85
C GLU A 374 -11.02 14.09 -35.96
N SER A 375 -9.90 13.85 -36.65
CA SER A 375 -9.47 14.68 -37.78
C SER A 375 -10.49 14.63 -38.93
N ALA A 376 -11.00 13.44 -39.25
CA ALA A 376 -12.01 13.26 -40.28
C ALA A 376 -13.37 13.89 -39.88
N GLU A 377 -13.75 13.80 -38.60
CA GLU A 377 -14.97 14.44 -38.07
C GLU A 377 -14.86 15.97 -38.11
N ARG A 378 -13.70 16.53 -37.75
CA ARG A 378 -13.43 17.99 -37.84
C ARG A 378 -13.50 18.51 -39.26
N GLU A 379 -12.89 17.79 -40.20
CA GLU A 379 -12.91 18.15 -41.62
C GLU A 379 -14.34 18.16 -42.17
N LYS A 380 -15.15 17.16 -41.84
CA LYS A 380 -16.58 17.11 -42.19
C LYS A 380 -17.37 18.26 -41.57
N ALA A 381 -17.02 18.69 -40.36
CA ALA A 381 -17.66 19.80 -39.66
C ALA A 381 -17.15 21.19 -40.12
N GLY A 382 -16.20 21.26 -41.06
CA GLY A 382 -15.60 22.52 -41.50
C GLY A 382 -14.68 23.17 -40.46
N LEU A 383 -14.28 22.43 -39.42
CA LEU A 383 -13.35 22.90 -38.39
C LEU A 383 -11.91 22.76 -38.87
N SER A 384 -11.07 23.75 -38.55
CA SER A 384 -9.64 23.67 -38.86
C SER A 384 -8.99 22.48 -38.15
N ARG A 385 -7.93 21.94 -38.78
CA ARG A 385 -7.08 20.94 -38.13
C ARG A 385 -6.55 21.53 -36.82
N PRO A 386 -6.49 20.74 -35.73
CA PRO A 386 -5.86 21.24 -34.52
C PRO A 386 -4.41 21.60 -34.88
N VAL A 387 -3.97 22.80 -34.54
CA VAL A 387 -2.61 23.27 -34.86
C VAL A 387 -1.67 22.60 -33.86
N TRP A 388 -1.29 21.36 -34.15
CA TRP A 388 -0.29 20.65 -33.34
C TRP A 388 1.08 21.26 -33.65
N ILE A 389 1.61 21.99 -32.67
CA ILE A 389 3.03 22.20 -32.43
C ILE A 389 3.75 23.25 -33.30
N ALA A 390 3.52 23.41 -34.61
CA ALA A 390 4.40 24.30 -35.40
C ALA A 390 4.43 25.78 -34.94
N GLN A 391 3.27 26.42 -34.75
CA GLN A 391 3.21 27.84 -34.40
C GLN A 391 3.47 28.11 -32.91
N ALA A 392 2.91 27.29 -32.01
CA ALA A 392 3.08 27.47 -30.57
C ALA A 392 4.52 27.15 -30.12
N TYR A 393 5.14 26.11 -30.71
CA TYR A 393 6.53 25.73 -30.41
C TYR A 393 7.53 26.76 -30.96
N GLN A 394 7.31 27.29 -32.17
CA GLN A 394 8.13 28.39 -32.71
C GLN A 394 8.02 29.66 -31.86
N GLN A 395 6.81 30.00 -31.39
CA GLN A 395 6.61 31.16 -30.50
C GLN A 395 7.30 30.97 -29.14
N GLN A 396 7.29 29.76 -28.58
CA GLN A 396 7.93 29.47 -27.29
C GLN A 396 9.46 29.37 -27.37
N ILE A 397 10.03 28.76 -28.42
CA ILE A 397 11.48 28.79 -28.67
C ILE A 397 11.98 30.23 -28.86
N ALA A 398 11.20 31.06 -29.55
CA ALA A 398 11.52 32.47 -29.72
C ALA A 398 11.45 33.25 -28.39
N ALA A 399 10.57 32.86 -27.46
CA ALA A 399 10.47 33.46 -26.14
C ALA A 399 11.60 33.00 -25.19
N SER A 400 11.98 31.72 -25.22
CA SER A 400 13.03 31.16 -24.35
C SER A 400 14.45 31.53 -24.78
N ARG A 401 14.64 32.05 -26.01
CA ARG A 401 15.92 32.56 -26.52
C ARG A 401 16.14 34.05 -26.25
N ARG A 402 15.19 34.74 -25.62
CA ARG A 402 15.40 36.14 -25.19
C ARG A 402 16.29 36.11 -23.94
N PRO A 403 17.46 36.77 -23.94
CA PRO A 403 18.21 36.99 -22.71
C PRO A 403 17.33 37.74 -21.71
N GLU A 404 17.42 37.40 -20.43
CA GLU A 404 16.90 38.24 -19.35
C GLU A 404 17.65 39.58 -19.40
N GLU A 405 17.06 40.59 -20.06
CA GLU A 405 17.56 41.95 -19.97
C GLU A 405 17.35 42.45 -18.53
N GLU A 406 18.46 42.93 -17.95
CA GLU A 406 18.64 43.41 -16.58
C GLU A 406 17.49 44.31 -16.10
N THR A 407 16.68 43.81 -15.18
CA THR A 407 15.83 44.64 -14.32
C THR A 407 16.47 44.80 -12.95
N THR A 408 17.66 45.40 -12.91
CA THR A 408 18.16 46.07 -11.70
C THR A 408 17.99 47.57 -11.88
N PRO A 409 17.11 48.25 -11.13
CA PRO A 409 17.08 49.71 -11.11
C PRO A 409 18.38 50.19 -10.45
N ARG A 410 19.16 51.02 -11.15
CA ARG A 410 20.23 51.80 -10.51
C ARG A 410 19.57 52.83 -9.60
N GLU A 411 19.72 52.66 -8.29
CA GLU A 411 19.43 53.70 -7.32
C GLU A 411 20.43 54.86 -7.53
N THR A 412 19.89 56.07 -7.71
CA THR A 412 20.59 57.36 -7.63
C THR A 412 20.31 58.00 -6.29
#